data_AF-A0A368EZF7-F1
#
_entry.id   AF-A0A368EZF7-F1
#
_cell.length_a   1.000
_cell.length_b   1.000
_cell.length_c   1.000
_cell.angle_alpha   90.00
_cell.angle_beta   90.00
_cell.angle_gamma   90.00
#
_symmetry.space_group_name_H-M   'P 1'
#
loop_
_entity.id
_entity.type
_entity.pdbx_description
1 polymer ?
#
loop_
_entity_poly.entity_id
_entity_poly.type
_entity_poly.pdbx_seq_one_letter_code
_entity_poly.pdbx_strand_id
1 'polypeptide(L)'
;MLAKYAVACLLFSVIQIEASQPACGQHPSAIARTTEFHNLFDFTMPENRLVGGIETNPHSWPWVVQLTYRGAHRCGGALIDDEFVVTAAHCFARSRNPAMYRIRVGAHKSNSGRAHLIKNISTHSLFNVVWPSSY
;
A
#
# COMPACT_ATOMS: atom_id res chain seq x y z
N MET A 1 8.22 26.87 -4.28
CA MET A 1 8.59 25.90 -3.22
C MET A 1 8.33 24.47 -3.73
N LEU A 2 9.15 24.02 -4.68
CA LEU A 2 9.03 22.75 -5.41
C LEU A 2 10.31 21.93 -5.22
N ALA A 3 10.61 21.56 -3.98
CA ALA A 3 11.79 20.73 -3.70
C ALA A 3 11.47 19.82 -2.51
N LYS A 4 11.32 18.51 -2.78
CA LYS A 4 11.80 17.38 -1.94
C LYS A 4 11.30 15.99 -2.35
N TYR A 5 10.31 15.83 -3.21
CA TYR A 5 9.90 14.49 -3.69
C TYR A 5 10.63 14.10 -4.98
N ALA A 6 11.96 14.26 -4.98
CA ALA A 6 12.82 13.63 -5.96
C ALA A 6 13.01 12.16 -5.56
N VAL A 7 11.95 11.35 -5.71
CA VAL A 7 12.12 9.91 -5.93
C VAL A 7 12.43 9.76 -7.42
N ALA A 8 13.65 10.15 -7.79
CA ALA A 8 14.20 9.89 -9.11
C ALA A 8 14.40 8.37 -9.24
N CYS A 9 13.88 7.79 -10.33
CA CYS A 9 14.13 6.42 -10.81
C CYS A 9 13.25 5.24 -10.38
N LEU A 10 12.03 5.38 -9.83
CA LEU A 10 11.16 4.20 -9.66
C LEU A 10 9.76 4.39 -10.25
N LEU A 11 9.33 3.39 -11.02
CA LEU A 11 8.13 3.25 -11.86
C LEU A 11 6.81 3.24 -11.08
N PHE A 12 6.66 4.12 -10.10
CA PHE A 12 5.51 4.12 -9.22
C PHE A 12 4.48 5.18 -9.62
N SER A 13 3.22 4.84 -9.42
CA SER A 13 2.10 5.76 -9.52
C SER A 13 1.83 6.41 -8.18
N VAL A 14 1.55 7.71 -8.20
CA VAL A 14 1.12 8.48 -7.04
C VAL A 14 -0.39 8.69 -7.13
N ILE A 15 -1.10 8.31 -6.08
CA ILE A 15 -2.52 8.51 -5.91
C ILE A 15 -2.70 9.66 -4.91
N GLN A 16 -3.55 10.62 -5.27
CA GLN A 16 -4.05 11.59 -4.30
C GLN A 16 -5.37 11.07 -3.72
N ILE A 17 -5.39 10.89 -2.40
CA ILE A 17 -6.60 10.50 -1.66
C ILE A 17 -7.24 11.73 -1.03
N GLU A 18 -8.54 11.66 -0.79
CA GLU A 18 -9.21 12.60 0.09
C GLU A 18 -8.84 12.28 1.54
N ALA A 19 -7.84 12.97 2.10
CA ALA A 19 -7.43 12.70 3.47
C ALA A 19 -8.06 13.64 4.48
N SER A 20 -8.41 13.04 5.59
CA SER A 20 -8.85 13.72 6.80
C SER A 20 -8.22 13.17 8.07
N GLN A 21 -7.14 12.37 8.03
CA GLN A 21 -6.34 12.13 9.25
C GLN A 21 -4.83 11.98 8.97
N PRO A 22 -3.99 12.42 9.93
CA PRO A 22 -2.55 12.31 9.89
C PRO A 22 -2.12 10.90 10.31
N ALA A 23 -1.58 10.13 9.39
CA ALA A 23 -0.96 8.84 9.72
C ALA A 23 0.33 8.60 8.94
N CYS A 24 0.88 9.62 8.29
CA CYS A 24 2.21 9.53 7.73
C CYS A 24 3.26 9.58 8.86
N GLY A 25 4.26 8.69 8.82
CA GLY A 25 5.48 8.84 9.61
C GLY A 25 5.43 8.55 11.13
N GLN A 26 4.31 8.10 11.70
CA GLN A 26 4.30 7.72 13.12
C GLN A 26 4.76 6.27 13.31
N HIS A 27 6.02 6.10 13.72
CA HIS A 27 6.54 4.82 14.22
C HIS A 27 6.00 4.59 15.64
N PRO A 28 5.46 3.41 15.99
CA PRO A 28 5.19 3.11 17.39
C PRO A 28 6.52 3.12 18.16
N SER A 29 6.62 3.95 19.19
CA SER A 29 7.82 4.12 20.04
C SER A 29 8.13 2.91 20.95
N ALA A 30 7.69 1.71 20.59
CA ALA A 30 7.92 0.50 21.37
C ALA A 30 8.62 -0.55 20.51
N ILE A 31 9.95 -0.52 20.53
CA ILE A 31 10.78 -1.67 20.13
C ILE A 31 10.50 -2.76 21.17
N ALA A 32 9.55 -3.65 20.87
CA ALA A 32 9.46 -4.93 21.57
C ALA A 32 10.68 -5.75 21.13
N ARG A 33 11.65 -5.87 22.03
CA ARG A 33 12.87 -6.65 21.84
C ARG A 33 12.48 -8.14 21.86
N THR A 34 12.19 -8.73 20.71
CA THR A 34 11.88 -10.16 20.61
C THR A 34 13.17 -10.97 20.59
N THR A 35 13.70 -11.29 21.77
CA THR A 35 14.50 -12.51 21.93
C THR A 35 13.51 -13.66 21.91
N GLU A 36 13.42 -14.45 20.83
CA GLU A 36 13.07 -15.89 20.80
C GLU A 36 13.07 -16.36 19.33
N PHE A 37 14.26 -16.69 18.81
CA PHE A 37 14.45 -17.44 17.56
C PHE A 37 14.39 -18.94 17.85
N HIS A 38 13.23 -19.46 18.25
CA HIS A 38 13.03 -20.90 18.34
C HIS A 38 11.84 -21.32 17.48
N ASN A 39 12.11 -22.28 16.59
CA ASN A 39 11.19 -23.03 15.71
C ASN A 39 10.97 -22.45 14.30
N LEU A 40 12.04 -22.47 13.51
CA LEU A 40 11.96 -22.56 12.06
C LEU A 40 11.39 -23.95 11.71
N PHE A 41 10.37 -24.03 10.86
CA PHE A 41 9.64 -25.23 10.41
C PHE A 41 8.43 -25.69 11.25
N ASP A 42 7.43 -24.81 11.38
CA ASP A 42 6.03 -25.26 11.36
C ASP A 42 5.39 -24.78 10.06
N PHE A 43 5.16 -25.71 9.12
CA PHE A 43 4.44 -25.44 7.88
C PHE A 43 2.96 -25.79 8.09
N THR A 44 2.34 -25.20 9.10
CA THR A 44 0.89 -25.04 9.10
C THR A 44 0.59 -24.03 8.00
N MET A 45 0.11 -24.49 6.84
CA MET A 45 -0.40 -23.60 5.78
C MET A 45 -1.55 -22.79 6.39
N PRO A 46 -1.34 -21.53 6.79
CA PRO A 46 -2.47 -20.72 7.20
C PRO A 46 -3.25 -20.43 5.91
N GLU A 47 -4.47 -19.91 6.01
CA GLU A 47 -5.13 -19.21 4.88
C GLU A 47 -4.35 -17.94 4.43
N ASN A 48 -3.05 -17.87 4.72
CA ASN A 48 -2.17 -16.78 4.40
C ASN A 48 -1.69 -16.92 2.95
N ARG A 49 -2.09 -15.93 2.15
CA ARG A 49 -1.56 -15.71 0.79
C ARG A 49 -0.03 -15.53 0.76
N LEU A 50 0.61 -15.26 1.90
CA LEU A 50 2.05 -15.01 2.04
C LEU A 50 2.75 -16.29 2.51
N VAL A 51 3.65 -16.82 1.68
CA VAL A 51 4.44 -18.03 2.00
C VAL A 51 5.64 -17.64 2.86
N GLY A 52 5.81 -18.32 4.01
CA GLY A 52 6.97 -18.11 4.91
C GLY A 52 6.93 -16.83 5.73
N GLY A 53 5.82 -16.09 5.70
CA GLY A 53 5.61 -14.91 6.53
C GLY A 53 4.95 -15.25 7.87
N ILE A 54 5.19 -14.41 8.88
CA ILE A 54 4.46 -14.42 10.14
C ILE A 54 3.50 -13.23 10.18
N GLU A 55 2.37 -13.38 10.88
CA GLU A 55 1.43 -12.29 11.09
C GLU A 55 2.11 -11.13 11.82
N THR A 56 1.96 -9.91 11.31
CA THR A 56 2.56 -8.71 11.91
C THR A 56 1.75 -8.25 13.12
N ASN A 57 2.37 -7.61 14.10
CA ASN A 57 1.61 -6.93 15.15
C ASN A 57 0.68 -5.85 14.56
N PRO A 58 -0.55 -5.67 15.08
CA PRO A 58 -1.47 -4.65 14.61
C PRO A 58 -0.81 -3.26 14.61
N HIS A 59 -0.95 -2.52 13.50
CA HIS A 59 -0.42 -1.16 13.33
C HIS A 59 1.11 -1.02 13.38
N SER A 60 1.88 -2.11 13.28
CA SER A 60 3.34 -2.05 13.15
C SER A 60 3.81 -1.39 11.84
N TRP A 61 2.99 -1.46 10.79
CA TRP A 61 3.24 -0.89 9.47
C TRP A 61 2.11 0.08 9.07
N PRO A 62 1.97 1.23 9.74
CA PRO A 62 0.80 2.10 9.62
C PRO A 62 0.63 2.73 8.23
N TRP A 63 1.72 2.82 7.47
CA TRP A 63 1.70 3.33 6.10
C TRP A 63 1.17 2.32 5.07
N VAL A 64 1.01 1.05 5.41
CA VAL A 64 0.51 0.04 4.46
C VAL A 64 -0.96 0.31 4.16
N VAL A 65 -1.30 0.37 2.87
CA VAL A 65 -2.68 0.59 2.41
C VAL A 65 -3.15 -0.52 1.50
N GLN A 66 -4.47 -0.74 1.48
CA GLN A 66 -5.13 -1.65 0.55
C GLN A 66 -5.83 -0.86 -0.56
N LEU A 67 -5.44 -1.11 -1.81
CA LEU A 67 -6.17 -0.63 -2.99
C LEU A 67 -7.20 -1.68 -3.42
N THR A 68 -8.44 -1.24 -3.56
CA THR A 68 -9.54 -2.07 -4.07
C THR A 68 -10.04 -1.51 -5.41
N TYR A 69 -10.42 -2.41 -6.32
CA TYR A 69 -11.07 -2.09 -7.60
C TYR A 69 -12.43 -2.76 -7.62
N ARG A 70 -13.51 -1.98 -7.75
CA ARG A 70 -14.90 -2.47 -7.69
C ARG A 70 -15.18 -3.37 -6.47
N GLY A 71 -14.59 -3.01 -5.32
CA GLY A 71 -14.77 -3.73 -4.05
C GLY A 71 -13.85 -4.93 -3.84
N ALA A 72 -13.12 -5.38 -4.86
CA ALA A 72 -12.16 -6.48 -4.73
C ALA A 72 -10.74 -5.96 -4.47
N HIS A 73 -9.96 -6.68 -3.64
CA HIS A 73 -8.54 -6.40 -3.44
C HIS A 73 -7.79 -6.42 -4.78
N ARG A 74 -7.02 -5.35 -5.05
CA ARG A 74 -6.29 -5.18 -6.31
C ARG A 74 -4.78 -5.12 -6.08
N CYS A 75 -4.33 -4.26 -5.20
CA CYS A 75 -2.92 -4.03 -4.91
C CYS A 75 -2.72 -3.53 -3.47
N GLY A 76 -1.48 -3.53 -3.01
CA GLY A 76 -1.03 -2.73 -1.87
C GLY A 76 -0.51 -1.35 -2.28
N GLY A 77 -0.14 -0.55 -1.29
CA GLY A 77 0.56 0.72 -1.47
C GLY A 77 1.14 1.23 -0.15
N ALA A 78 1.79 2.38 -0.20
CA ALA A 78 2.33 3.07 0.97
C ALA A 78 1.80 4.51 1.06
N LEU A 79 1.30 4.89 2.22
CA LEU A 79 1.00 6.28 2.56
C LEU A 79 2.31 7.04 2.76
N ILE A 80 2.57 8.04 1.91
CA ILE A 80 3.80 8.86 1.94
C ILE A 80 3.57 10.26 2.52
N ASP A 81 2.32 10.68 2.58
CA ASP A 81 1.84 11.93 3.15
C ASP A 81 0.38 11.72 3.57
N ASP A 82 -0.22 12.68 4.25
CA ASP A 82 -1.61 12.58 4.70
C ASP A 82 -2.55 12.34 3.52
N GLU A 83 -2.33 13.02 2.38
CA GLU A 83 -3.14 12.92 1.17
C GLU A 83 -2.52 12.10 0.02
N PHE A 84 -1.32 11.55 0.18
CA PHE A 84 -0.59 10.92 -0.92
C PHE A 84 -0.22 9.46 -0.64
N VAL A 85 -0.57 8.60 -1.59
CA VAL A 85 -0.25 7.17 -1.58
C VAL A 85 0.58 6.82 -2.82
N VAL A 86 1.63 6.04 -2.63
CA VAL A 86 2.43 5.43 -3.70
C VAL A 86 2.01 3.98 -3.92
N THR A 87 1.83 3.58 -5.18
CA THR A 87 1.55 2.19 -5.59
C THR A 87 2.16 1.90 -6.97
N ALA A 88 2.00 0.68 -7.50
CA ALA A 88 2.46 0.33 -8.83
C ALA A 88 1.50 0.79 -9.94
N ALA A 89 2.03 1.25 -11.07
CA ALA A 89 1.20 1.75 -12.17
C ALA A 89 0.29 0.71 -12.82
N HIS A 90 0.74 -0.54 -12.90
CA HIS A 90 -0.04 -1.65 -13.45
C HIS A 90 -1.32 -1.96 -12.64
N CYS A 91 -1.42 -1.47 -11.40
CA CYS A 91 -2.65 -1.56 -10.61
C CYS A 91 -3.83 -0.88 -11.31
N PHE A 92 -3.55 0.16 -12.11
CA PHE A 92 -4.51 0.96 -12.87
C PHE A 92 -4.62 0.57 -14.35
N ALA A 93 -3.99 -0.53 -14.78
CA ALA A 93 -4.05 -0.98 -16.18
C ALA A 93 -5.48 -1.29 -16.66
N ARG A 94 -6.40 -1.66 -15.74
CA ARG A 94 -7.81 -1.94 -16.07
C ARG A 94 -8.67 -0.68 -16.26
N SER A 95 -8.36 0.40 -15.55
CA SER A 95 -9.03 1.69 -15.71
C SER A 95 -8.29 2.80 -14.99
N ARG A 96 -8.37 4.01 -15.54
CA ARG A 96 -7.89 5.25 -14.91
C ARG A 96 -9.00 6.06 -14.24
N ASN A 97 -10.24 5.55 -14.18
CA ASN A 97 -11.33 6.24 -13.50
C ASN A 97 -11.21 6.07 -11.97
N PRO A 98 -10.94 7.14 -11.20
CA PRO A 98 -10.72 7.05 -9.76
C PRO A 98 -11.96 6.57 -8.99
N ALA A 99 -13.18 6.81 -9.50
CA ALA A 99 -14.43 6.39 -8.85
C ALA A 99 -14.58 4.86 -8.73
N MET A 100 -13.85 4.08 -9.54
CA MET A 100 -13.86 2.62 -9.45
C MET A 100 -12.93 2.06 -8.37
N TYR A 101 -12.14 2.91 -7.73
CA TYR A 101 -11.14 2.52 -6.77
C TYR A 101 -11.45 3.08 -5.38
N ARG A 102 -11.01 2.36 -4.35
CA ARG A 102 -10.97 2.85 -2.98
C ARG A 102 -9.66 2.45 -2.33
N ILE A 103 -9.11 3.34 -1.52
CA ILE A 103 -7.95 3.08 -0.67
C ILE A 103 -8.43 2.84 0.76
N ARG A 104 -7.89 1.84 1.44
CA ARG A 104 -8.11 1.62 2.88
C ARG A 104 -6.80 1.82 3.64
N VAL A 105 -6.85 2.65 4.68
CA VAL A 105 -5.70 3.01 5.53
C VAL A 105 -5.94 2.47 6.95
N GLY A 106 -4.86 2.10 7.65
CA GLY A 106 -4.91 1.61 9.03
C GLY A 106 -5.56 0.23 9.19
N ALA A 107 -5.54 -0.58 8.13
CA ALA A 107 -6.09 -1.92 8.15
C ALA A 107 -5.05 -2.92 8.67
N HIS A 108 -5.46 -3.81 9.59
CA HIS A 108 -4.66 -4.97 9.98
C HIS A 108 -5.18 -6.26 9.33
N LYS A 109 -6.51 -6.39 9.20
CA LYS A 109 -7.15 -7.47 8.43
C LYS A 109 -7.54 -7.00 7.03
N SER A 110 -7.59 -7.91 6.06
CA SER A 110 -8.08 -7.60 4.71
C SER A 110 -9.50 -7.01 4.76
N ASN A 111 -9.76 -5.97 3.96
CA ASN A 111 -11.03 -5.23 3.89
C ASN A 111 -11.43 -4.49 5.18
N SER A 112 -10.57 -4.46 6.20
CA SER A 112 -10.73 -3.62 7.40
C SER A 112 -10.16 -2.21 7.17
N GLY A 113 -10.16 -1.36 8.21
CA GLY A 113 -9.63 0.01 8.14
C GLY A 113 -10.56 1.01 7.46
N ARG A 114 -10.12 2.27 7.41
CA ARG A 114 -10.92 3.40 6.93
C ARG A 114 -10.79 3.55 5.42
N ALA A 115 -11.92 3.58 4.73
CA ALA A 115 -11.96 3.75 3.28
C ALA A 115 -11.92 5.23 2.89
N HIS A 116 -11.10 5.55 1.89
CA HIS A 116 -10.91 6.87 1.31
C HIS A 116 -11.20 6.82 -0.19
N LEU A 117 -11.82 7.89 -0.68
CA LEU A 117 -11.99 8.13 -2.10
C LEU A 117 -10.66 8.60 -2.71
N ILE A 118 -10.45 8.19 -3.95
CA ILE A 118 -9.32 8.66 -4.75
C ILE A 118 -9.78 9.91 -5.50
N LYS A 119 -9.04 11.01 -5.36
CA LYS A 119 -9.28 12.25 -6.10
C LYS A 119 -8.60 12.21 -7.47
N ASN A 120 -7.35 11.75 -7.50
CA ASN A 120 -6.55 11.74 -8.72
C ASN A 120 -5.60 10.53 -8.75
N ILE A 121 -5.33 10.03 -9.96
CA ILE A 121 -4.37 8.96 -10.23
C ILE A 121 -3.31 9.51 -11.18
N SER A 122 -2.09 9.69 -10.69
CA SER A 122 -0.94 10.06 -11.50
C SER A 122 -0.07 8.83 -11.77
N THR A 123 0.01 8.41 -13.02
CA THR A 123 0.92 7.34 -13.45
C THR A 123 2.17 7.94 -14.07
N HIS A 124 3.34 7.34 -13.80
CA HIS A 124 4.60 7.79 -14.39
C HIS A 124 4.51 7.85 -15.93
N SER A 125 5.06 8.90 -16.55
CA SER A 125 4.94 9.17 -17.98
C SER A 125 5.53 8.08 -18.88
N LEU A 126 6.55 7.37 -18.40
CA LEU A 126 7.17 6.24 -19.12
C LEU A 126 6.43 4.91 -18.94
N PHE A 127 5.36 4.83 -18.14
CA PHE A 127 4.60 3.59 -17.97
C PHE A 127 3.71 3.31 -19.19
N ASN A 128 3.87 2.13 -19.80
CA ASN A 128 3.06 1.68 -20.92
C ASN A 128 2.29 0.40 -20.56
N VAL A 129 0.97 0.41 -20.78
CA VAL A 129 0.08 -0.73 -20.50
C VAL A 129 0.24 -1.89 -21.49
N VAL A 130 0.85 -1.67 -22.65
CA VAL A 130 1.10 -2.73 -23.66
C VAL A 130 2.21 -3.67 -23.22
N TRP A 131 3.14 -3.19 -22.40
CA TRP A 131 4.21 -4.00 -21.80
C TRP A 131 4.18 -3.85 -20.27
N PRO A 132 3.19 -4.45 -19.59
CA PRO A 132 3.01 -4.29 -18.15
C PRO A 132 4.16 -4.89 -17.33
N SER A 133 4.95 -5.76 -17.95
CA SER A 133 5.99 -6.60 -17.32
C SER A 133 7.35 -6.52 -18.02
N SER A 134 7.65 -5.48 -18.81
CA SER A 134 9.02 -5.31 -19.32
C SER A 134 9.94 -4.68 -18.28
N TYR A 135 9.97 -5.32 -17.10
CA TYR A 135 10.98 -5.24 -16.04
C TYR A 135 10.91 -6.56 -15.27
#